data_AF-A0A679I2Q4-F1
#
_entry.id   AF-A0A679I2Q4-F1
#
_cell.length_a   1.000
_cell.length_b   1.000
_cell.length_c   1.000
_cell.angle_alpha   90.00
_cell.angle_beta   90.00
_cell.angle_gamma   90.00
#
_symmetry.space_group_name_H-M   'P 1'
#
loop_
_entity.id
_entity.type
_entity.pdbx_description
1 polymer ?
#
loop_
_entity_poly.entity_id
_entity_poly.type
_entity_poly.pdbx_seq_one_letter_code
_entity_poly.pdbx_strand_id
1 'polypeptide(L)'
;MLFPVATMLGPMECIGFESTFQETADIPSGQVQTFSHEDLSPAQAVTSLIGPVMWPKSIDVRVNSIQVEQQIHDFNLKSLYTINRYWEMGSCPHIFFLGQETILPEYYGELFAKQPGESHQEIIIIPSGIDTVLIVELEPEQTIIEEISINKSLYRTMVRLNQGDALSIPVKSGDLIDLKGHYISKSTAATDPWFRNALVHGFILEGAGLKSHSIQS
;
A
#
# COMPACT_ATOMS: atom_id res chain seq x y z
N MET A 1 15.91 -19.83 12.33
CA MET A 1 16.40 -19.78 10.95
C MET A 1 15.18 -19.89 10.04
N LEU A 2 15.03 -18.99 9.06
CA LEU A 2 13.91 -19.00 8.12
C LEU A 2 14.44 -19.45 6.76
N PHE A 3 13.72 -20.37 6.11
CA PHE A 3 14.05 -20.87 4.78
C PHE A 3 12.91 -20.52 3.82
N PRO A 4 13.16 -19.75 2.75
CA PRO A 4 12.14 -19.49 1.74
C PRO A 4 11.87 -20.77 0.97
N VAL A 5 10.61 -21.20 0.95
CA VAL A 5 10.17 -22.45 0.30
C VAL A 5 9.30 -22.23 -0.93
N ALA A 6 8.62 -21.09 -1.01
CA ALA A 6 7.75 -20.74 -2.12
C ALA A 6 7.56 -19.22 -2.20
N THR A 7 7.14 -18.75 -3.37
CA THR A 7 6.56 -17.42 -3.54
C THR A 7 5.09 -17.58 -3.93
N MET A 8 4.23 -16.82 -3.26
CA MET A 8 2.78 -16.80 -3.52
C MET A 8 2.35 -15.39 -3.86
N LEU A 9 1.53 -15.26 -4.90
CA LEU A 9 0.81 -14.04 -5.21
C LEU A 9 -0.53 -14.08 -4.49
N GLY A 10 -0.82 -13.05 -3.71
CA GLY A 10 -2.12 -12.84 -3.08
C GLY A 10 -3.19 -12.35 -4.06
N PRO A 11 -4.48 -12.46 -3.70
CA PRO A 11 -5.56 -11.82 -4.45
C PRO A 11 -5.50 -10.30 -4.35
N MET A 12 -6.08 -9.61 -5.33
CA MET A 12 -6.24 -8.15 -5.31
C MET A 12 -7.42 -7.71 -4.42
N GLU A 13 -8.35 -8.62 -4.12
CA GLU A 13 -9.50 -8.38 -3.25
C GLU A 13 -9.12 -8.51 -1.77
N CYS A 14 -9.74 -7.71 -0.91
CA CYS A 14 -9.56 -7.83 0.53
C CYS A 14 -10.27 -9.09 1.03
N ILE A 15 -9.49 -10.04 1.54
CA ILE A 15 -10.00 -11.25 2.16
C ILE A 15 -9.61 -11.21 3.62
N GLY A 16 -10.57 -10.91 4.49
CA GLY A 16 -10.33 -11.05 5.92
C GLY A 16 -10.11 -12.52 6.27
N PHE A 17 -9.06 -12.82 7.02
CA PHE A 17 -8.92 -14.12 7.67
C PHE A 17 -9.30 -14.01 9.13
N GLU A 18 -10.01 -15.01 9.63
CA GLU A 18 -10.29 -15.09 11.06
C GLU A 18 -9.02 -15.53 11.79
N SER A 19 -8.58 -14.68 12.71
CA SER A 19 -7.47 -14.98 13.59
C SER A 19 -7.97 -15.53 14.92
N THR A 20 -7.41 -16.66 15.35
CA THR A 20 -7.65 -17.21 16.69
C THR A 20 -6.82 -16.46 17.74
N PHE A 21 -5.68 -15.90 17.33
CA PHE A 21 -4.79 -15.12 18.17
C PHE A 21 -4.00 -14.13 17.32
N GLN A 22 -3.91 -12.88 17.76
CA GLN A 22 -3.15 -11.83 17.08
C GLN A 22 -2.44 -10.95 18.10
N GLU A 23 -1.15 -10.72 17.87
CA GLU A 23 -0.32 -9.76 18.61
C GLU A 23 0.37 -8.84 17.61
N THR A 24 0.33 -7.54 17.87
CA THR A 24 0.94 -6.52 17.01
C THR A 24 1.99 -5.77 17.81
N ALA A 25 3.17 -5.58 17.21
CA ALA A 25 4.27 -4.86 17.81
C ALA A 25 4.95 -3.94 16.79
N ASP A 26 5.33 -2.76 17.24
CA ASP A 26 6.15 -1.82 16.48
C ASP A 26 7.60 -2.28 16.51
N ILE A 27 8.22 -2.35 15.33
CA ILE A 27 9.65 -2.64 15.19
C ILE A 27 10.38 -1.30 15.02
N PRO A 28 11.55 -1.09 15.67
CA PRO A 28 12.31 0.18 15.65
C PRO A 28 12.72 0.73 14.26
N SER A 29 12.39 0.05 13.17
CA SER A 29 12.63 0.47 11.79
C SER A 29 11.41 1.11 11.10
N GLY A 30 10.31 1.42 11.81
CA GLY A 30 9.08 1.94 11.19
C GLY A 30 8.25 0.86 10.50
N GLN A 31 8.42 -0.38 10.93
CA GLN A 31 7.63 -1.53 10.48
C GLN A 31 6.71 -1.95 11.61
N VAL A 32 5.47 -2.28 11.28
CA VAL A 32 4.62 -3.07 12.15
C VAL A 32 4.83 -4.54 11.85
N GLN A 33 4.91 -5.33 12.90
CA GLN A 33 4.84 -6.77 12.81
C GLN A 33 3.61 -7.25 13.54
N THR A 34 2.76 -7.95 12.80
CA THR A 34 1.67 -8.74 13.35
C THR A 34 2.10 -10.20 13.35
N PHE A 35 1.99 -10.83 14.51
CA PHE A 35 2.08 -12.27 14.66
C PHE A 35 0.68 -12.81 14.92
N SER A 36 0.25 -13.79 14.14
CA SER A 36 -1.09 -14.36 14.30
C SER A 36 -1.13 -15.86 14.08
N HIS A 37 -2.18 -16.49 14.61
CA HIS A 37 -2.53 -17.88 14.37
C HIS A 37 -3.88 -17.95 13.67
N GLU A 38 -3.88 -18.35 12.40
CA GLU A 38 -4.98 -18.12 11.47
C GLU A 38 -5.35 -19.39 10.69
N ASP A 39 -6.60 -19.46 10.24
CA ASP A 39 -7.07 -20.39 9.20
C ASP A 39 -6.99 -19.68 7.83
N LEU A 40 -5.95 -20.01 7.06
CA LEU A 40 -5.74 -19.53 5.70
C LEU A 40 -6.24 -20.53 4.64
N SER A 41 -7.03 -21.53 5.00
CA SER A 41 -7.61 -22.44 4.00
C SER A 41 -8.43 -21.72 2.91
N PRO A 42 -9.13 -20.59 3.18
CA PRO A 42 -9.75 -19.80 2.13
C PRO A 42 -8.74 -19.21 1.13
N ALA A 43 -7.52 -18.90 1.57
CA ALA A 43 -6.47 -18.31 0.74
C ALA A 43 -6.04 -19.24 -0.41
N GLN A 44 -6.23 -20.56 -0.28
CA GLN A 44 -5.82 -21.52 -1.30
C GLN A 44 -6.53 -21.28 -2.65
N ALA A 45 -7.79 -20.86 -2.62
CA ALA A 45 -8.58 -20.66 -3.84
C ALA A 45 -8.19 -19.37 -4.60
N VAL A 46 -7.49 -18.46 -3.94
CA VAL A 46 -7.32 -17.06 -4.33
C VAL A 46 -5.85 -16.64 -4.39
N THR A 47 -4.93 -17.58 -4.12
CA THR A 47 -3.49 -17.35 -4.20
C THR A 47 -2.88 -18.18 -5.34
N SER A 48 -1.85 -17.65 -5.97
CA SER A 48 -1.12 -18.34 -7.04
C SER A 48 0.32 -18.59 -6.64
N LEU A 49 0.79 -19.83 -6.74
CA LEU A 49 2.21 -20.16 -6.57
C LEU A 49 2.99 -19.68 -7.80
N ILE A 50 4.07 -18.94 -7.57
CA ILE A 50 4.95 -18.43 -8.62
C ILE A 50 6.35 -18.98 -8.41
N GLY A 51 6.90 -19.57 -9.47
CA GLY A 51 8.29 -20.03 -9.49
C GLY A 51 8.50 -21.42 -8.85
N PRO A 52 9.75 -21.76 -8.52
CA PRO A 52 10.07 -23.05 -7.92
C PRO A 52 9.52 -23.13 -6.50
N VAL A 53 8.97 -24.30 -6.18
CA VAL A 53 8.41 -24.60 -4.86
C VAL A 53 9.17 -25.75 -4.25
N MET A 54 9.56 -25.60 -3.00
CA MET A 54 10.19 -26.63 -2.18
C MET A 54 9.20 -27.06 -1.10
N TRP A 55 9.03 -28.38 -0.93
CA TRP A 55 8.24 -28.94 0.16
C TRP A 55 9.14 -29.84 1.00
N PRO A 56 9.86 -29.29 1.99
CA PRO A 56 10.74 -30.08 2.83
C PRO A 56 9.94 -31.17 3.55
N LYS A 57 10.42 -32.41 3.51
CA LYS A 57 9.74 -33.57 4.12
C LYS A 57 10.36 -34.00 5.44
N SER A 58 11.66 -33.79 5.63
CA SER A 58 12.34 -34.04 6.90
C SER A 58 13.51 -33.09 7.10
N ILE A 59 13.96 -32.99 8.36
CA ILE A 59 15.16 -32.28 8.78
C ILE A 59 16.09 -33.30 9.41
N ASP A 60 17.29 -33.43 8.86
CA ASP A 60 18.39 -34.18 9.45
C ASP A 60 19.28 -33.24 10.27
N VAL A 61 19.40 -33.50 11.57
CA VAL A 61 20.31 -32.77 12.45
C VAL A 61 21.39 -33.71 12.94
N ARG A 62 22.65 -33.33 12.73
CA ARG A 62 23.81 -34.04 13.28
C ARG A 62 24.43 -33.23 14.40
N VAL A 63 24.40 -33.77 15.61
CA VAL A 63 25.13 -33.23 16.77
C VAL A 63 26.10 -34.30 17.23
N ASN A 64 27.41 -34.01 17.12
CA ASN A 64 28.47 -35.00 17.25
C ASN A 64 28.28 -36.18 16.28
N SER A 65 28.36 -37.42 16.78
CA SER A 65 28.15 -38.67 16.03
C SER A 65 26.69 -39.12 15.96
N ILE A 66 25.76 -38.35 16.54
CA ILE A 66 24.33 -38.69 16.56
C ILE A 66 23.65 -37.93 15.41
N GLN A 67 22.99 -38.70 14.54
CA GLN A 67 22.10 -38.17 13.53
C GLN A 67 20.65 -38.41 13.99
N VAL A 68 19.85 -37.34 13.98
CA VAL A 68 18.42 -37.37 14.28
C VAL A 68 17.70 -36.86 13.06
N GLU A 69 16.78 -37.67 12.53
CA GLU A 69 15.83 -37.26 11.50
C GLU A 69 14.51 -36.87 12.17
N GLN A 70 13.99 -35.71 11.82
CA GLN A 70 12.65 -35.26 12.21
C GLN A 70 11.81 -35.06 10.96
N GLN A 71 10.71 -35.81 10.85
CA GLN A 71 9.74 -35.59 9.77
C GLN A 71 9.03 -34.24 9.96
N ILE A 72 8.82 -33.54 8.85
CA ILE A 72 8.03 -32.31 8.77
C ILE A 72 6.59 -32.71 8.44
N HIS A 73 5.65 -32.19 9.21
CA HIS A 73 4.23 -32.42 8.97
C HIS A 73 3.78 -31.78 7.64
N ASP A 74 2.74 -32.34 7.02
CA ASP A 74 2.17 -31.71 5.84
C ASP A 74 1.64 -30.32 6.16
N PHE A 75 1.81 -29.41 5.21
CA PHE A 75 1.43 -28.01 5.36
C PHE A 75 -0.09 -27.89 5.56
N ASN A 76 -0.51 -27.43 6.75
CA ASN A 76 -1.90 -27.31 7.12
C ASN A 76 -2.32 -25.84 7.17
N LEU A 77 -3.01 -25.38 6.12
CA LEU A 77 -3.51 -24.01 6.01
C LEU A 77 -4.49 -23.63 7.13
N LYS A 78 -5.14 -24.59 7.79
CA LYS A 78 -6.13 -24.32 8.85
C LYS A 78 -5.54 -23.91 10.19
N SER A 79 -4.22 -24.00 10.33
CA SER A 79 -3.53 -23.75 11.59
C SER A 79 -2.13 -23.23 11.31
N LEU A 80 -2.05 -21.99 10.81
CA LEU A 80 -0.78 -21.37 10.47
C LEU A 80 -0.43 -20.25 11.43
N TYR A 81 0.83 -20.24 11.84
CA TYR A 81 1.42 -19.06 12.44
C TYR A 81 1.94 -18.16 11.32
N THR A 82 1.42 -16.94 11.24
CA THR A 82 1.80 -15.93 10.27
C THR A 82 2.61 -14.84 10.96
N ILE A 83 3.61 -14.33 10.24
CA ILE A 83 4.33 -13.12 10.60
C ILE A 83 4.11 -12.16 9.44
N ASN A 84 3.23 -11.21 9.64
CA ASN A 84 2.96 -10.15 8.69
C ASN A 84 3.82 -8.96 9.08
N ARG A 85 4.77 -8.60 8.23
CA ARG A 85 5.54 -7.36 8.35
C ARG A 85 5.10 -6.42 7.26
N TYR A 86 4.73 -5.23 7.66
CA TYR A 86 4.35 -4.18 6.74
C TYR A 86 4.95 -2.89 7.24
N TRP A 87 5.37 -2.06 6.30
CA TRP A 87 5.88 -0.74 6.62
C TRP A 87 4.70 0.12 7.04
N GLU A 88 4.89 0.90 8.10
CA GLU A 88 3.98 2.02 8.39
C GLU A 88 4.12 3.11 7.31
N MET A 89 5.23 3.08 6.57
CA MET A 89 5.53 4.00 5.49
C MET A 89 4.87 3.55 4.19
N GLY A 90 3.97 4.39 3.70
CA GLY A 90 3.26 4.21 2.45
C GLY A 90 1.78 4.58 2.57
N SER A 91 1.48 5.71 3.21
CA SER A 91 0.13 6.23 3.31
C SER A 91 0.10 7.66 2.75
N CYS A 92 -0.96 7.88 1.99
CA CYS A 92 -1.50 9.08 1.36
C CYS A 92 -0.78 10.45 1.42
N PRO A 93 -0.95 11.26 0.35
CA PRO A 93 -2.03 11.15 -0.64
C PRO A 93 -1.67 10.25 -1.85
N HIS A 94 -2.69 9.68 -2.48
CA HIS A 94 -2.55 8.89 -3.71
C HIS A 94 -2.62 9.76 -4.96
N ILE A 95 -1.91 9.33 -6.01
CA ILE A 95 -1.85 9.99 -7.31
C ILE A 95 -2.49 9.10 -8.36
N PHE A 96 -3.41 9.70 -9.12
CA PHE A 96 -3.97 9.08 -10.32
C PHE A 96 -3.80 10.00 -11.52
N PHE A 97 -3.67 9.40 -12.69
CA PHE A 97 -3.69 10.09 -13.97
C PHE A 97 -5.00 9.83 -14.68
N LEU A 98 -5.53 10.89 -15.29
CA LEU A 98 -6.67 10.81 -16.19
C LEU A 98 -6.25 11.40 -17.54
N GLY A 99 -6.48 10.63 -18.60
CA GLY A 99 -6.28 11.04 -19.96
C GLY A 99 -7.59 11.31 -20.70
N GLN A 100 -7.47 11.99 -21.84
CA GLN A 100 -8.62 12.39 -22.67
C GLN A 100 -9.45 11.20 -23.18
N GLU A 101 -8.80 10.05 -23.37
CA GLU A 101 -9.42 8.84 -23.93
C GLU A 101 -9.70 7.75 -22.88
N THR A 102 -9.27 7.96 -21.64
CA THR A 102 -9.42 6.97 -20.56
C THR A 102 -10.64 7.30 -19.70
N ILE A 103 -11.55 6.33 -19.55
CA ILE A 103 -12.74 6.48 -18.70
C ILE A 103 -12.38 6.35 -17.21
N LEU A 104 -11.38 5.51 -16.90
CA LEU A 104 -10.97 5.22 -15.52
C LEU A 104 -9.62 5.89 -15.20
N PRO A 105 -9.43 6.38 -13.96
CA PRO A 105 -8.13 6.86 -13.51
C PRO A 105 -7.09 5.73 -13.48
N GLU A 106 -5.87 6.01 -13.93
CA GLU A 106 -4.72 5.12 -13.81
C GLU A 106 -3.95 5.45 -12.54
N TYR A 107 -3.66 4.45 -11.71
CA TYR A 107 -2.91 4.64 -10.46
C TYR A 107 -1.42 4.86 -10.75
N TYR A 108 -0.87 5.99 -10.30
CA TYR A 108 0.54 6.31 -10.45
C TYR A 108 1.36 5.90 -9.22
N GLY A 109 0.84 6.16 -8.02
CA GLY A 109 1.53 5.86 -6.77
C GLY A 109 1.14 6.79 -5.63
N GLU A 110 2.02 6.90 -4.64
CA GLU A 110 1.83 7.66 -3.41
C GLU A 110 2.70 8.91 -3.41
N LEU A 111 2.25 9.94 -2.69
CA LEU A 111 2.96 11.19 -2.46
C LEU A 111 3.41 11.26 -0.99
N PHE A 112 4.57 11.85 -0.74
CA PHE A 112 5.10 12.07 0.62
C PHE A 112 5.28 10.80 1.49
N ALA A 113 5.36 9.61 0.88
CA ALA A 113 5.32 8.29 1.52
C ALA A 113 6.46 7.96 2.52
N LYS A 114 7.41 8.86 2.77
CA LYS A 114 8.60 8.56 3.59
C LYS A 114 8.35 8.71 5.09
N GLN A 115 7.77 9.80 5.58
CA GLN A 115 7.56 9.97 7.01
C GLN A 115 6.39 10.93 7.31
N PRO A 116 5.44 10.54 8.20
CA PRO A 116 4.37 11.44 8.64
C PRO A 116 4.92 12.70 9.31
N GLY A 117 4.29 13.83 9.04
CA GLY A 117 4.56 15.13 9.68
C GLY A 117 5.82 15.86 9.20
N GLU A 118 6.61 15.25 8.32
CA GLU A 118 7.79 15.88 7.74
C GLU A 118 7.55 16.26 6.28
N SER A 119 7.83 17.53 5.95
CA SER A 119 7.62 18.03 4.59
C SER A 119 8.63 17.46 3.61
N HIS A 120 8.12 16.94 2.51
CA HIS A 120 8.87 16.32 1.43
C HIS A 120 8.54 16.97 0.11
N GLN A 121 9.46 16.85 -0.83
CA GLN A 121 9.32 17.36 -2.18
C GLN A 121 9.26 16.17 -3.15
N GLU A 122 8.26 16.18 -4.01
CA GLU A 122 8.05 15.19 -5.07
C GLU A 122 7.91 15.88 -6.42
N ILE A 123 8.56 15.31 -7.43
CA ILE A 123 8.56 15.85 -8.80
C ILE A 123 7.99 14.82 -9.74
N ILE A 124 6.97 15.22 -10.50
CA ILE A 124 6.25 14.36 -11.43
C ILE A 124 6.34 14.96 -12.83
N ILE A 125 6.74 14.13 -13.80
CA ILE A 125 6.75 14.50 -15.22
C ILE A 125 5.53 13.87 -15.88
N ILE A 126 4.69 14.69 -16.50
CA ILE A 126 3.42 14.24 -17.06
C ILE A 126 3.64 13.50 -18.37
N PRO A 127 3.22 12.21 -18.47
CA PRO A 127 3.38 11.44 -19.69
C PRO A 127 2.42 11.92 -20.80
N SER A 128 2.62 11.42 -22.01
CA SER A 128 1.71 11.70 -23.13
C SER A 128 0.32 11.14 -22.88
N GLY A 129 -0.72 11.90 -23.27
CA GLY A 129 -2.11 11.46 -23.19
C GLY A 129 -2.82 11.79 -21.88
N ILE A 130 -2.10 12.30 -20.86
CA ILE A 130 -2.68 12.74 -19.59
C ILE A 130 -3.03 14.23 -19.65
N ASP A 131 -4.24 14.55 -19.22
CA ASP A 131 -4.73 15.93 -19.12
C ASP A 131 -5.02 16.38 -17.68
N THR A 132 -5.09 15.43 -16.75
CA THR A 132 -5.43 15.70 -15.35
C THR A 132 -4.63 14.79 -14.43
N VAL A 133 -4.05 15.39 -13.40
CA VAL A 133 -3.53 14.68 -12.21
C VAL A 133 -4.54 14.82 -11.09
N LEU A 134 -4.89 13.69 -10.47
CA LEU A 134 -5.72 13.64 -9.27
C LEU A 134 -4.83 13.30 -8.08
N ILE A 135 -4.89 14.12 -7.04
CA ILE A 135 -4.29 13.84 -5.73
C ILE A 135 -5.44 13.57 -4.76
N VAL A 136 -5.48 12.39 -4.17
CA VAL A 136 -6.64 11.90 -3.40
C VAL A 136 -6.20 11.37 -2.05
N GLU A 137 -6.89 11.79 -0.99
CA GLU A 137 -6.71 11.25 0.36
C GLU A 137 -7.78 10.18 0.61
N LEU A 138 -7.41 8.89 0.60
CA LEU A 138 -8.37 7.78 0.77
C LEU A 138 -8.43 7.28 2.22
N GLU A 139 -7.33 7.41 2.93
CA GLU A 139 -7.13 6.96 4.30
C GLU A 139 -7.63 8.00 5.32
N PRO A 140 -7.83 7.60 6.59
CA PRO A 140 -8.21 8.52 7.67
C PRO A 140 -7.04 9.44 8.11
N GLU A 141 -6.38 10.07 7.15
CA GLU A 141 -5.24 10.96 7.32
C GLU A 141 -5.58 12.39 6.86
N GLN A 142 -4.68 13.32 7.15
CA GLN A 142 -4.77 14.68 6.64
C GLN A 142 -3.50 15.01 5.86
N THR A 143 -3.65 15.23 4.57
CA THR A 143 -2.58 15.73 3.70
C THR A 143 -2.55 17.26 3.71
N ILE A 144 -1.36 17.82 3.87
CA ILE A 144 -1.07 19.26 3.74
C ILE A 144 -0.07 19.44 2.61
N ILE A 145 -0.54 19.99 1.48
CA ILE A 145 0.31 20.39 0.37
C ILE A 145 0.65 21.87 0.56
N GLU A 146 1.87 22.14 1.00
CA GLU A 146 2.40 23.49 1.19
C GLU A 146 2.43 24.27 -0.12
N GLU A 147 2.93 23.62 -1.18
CA GLU A 147 3.15 24.25 -2.49
C GLU A 147 2.91 23.26 -3.63
N ILE A 148 2.28 23.75 -4.69
CA ILE A 148 2.14 23.10 -5.98
C ILE A 148 2.66 24.06 -7.03
N SER A 149 3.65 23.65 -7.79
CA SER A 149 4.24 24.43 -8.88
C SER A 149 4.22 23.61 -10.17
N ILE A 150 3.77 24.21 -11.27
CA ILE A 150 3.77 23.58 -12.61
C ILE A 150 4.75 24.34 -13.49
N ASN A 151 5.76 23.65 -14.02
CA ASN A 151 6.85 24.25 -14.81
C ASN A 151 7.49 25.45 -14.08
N LYS A 152 7.73 25.31 -12.77
CA LYS A 152 8.28 26.34 -11.87
C LYS A 152 7.38 27.55 -11.62
N SER A 153 6.16 27.54 -12.13
CA SER A 153 5.16 28.58 -11.85
C SER A 153 4.25 28.11 -10.73
N LEU A 154 4.11 28.93 -9.68
CA LEU A 154 3.25 28.62 -8.56
C LEU A 154 1.80 28.43 -9.04
N TYR A 155 1.25 27.25 -8.78
CA TYR A 155 -0.13 26.90 -9.11
C TYR A 155 -1.05 27.07 -7.90
N ARG A 156 -0.64 26.54 -6.73
CA ARG A 156 -1.44 26.60 -5.50
C ARG A 156 -0.56 26.47 -4.26
N THR A 157 -1.05 26.97 -3.13
CA THR A 157 -0.39 26.82 -1.83
C THR A 157 -1.39 26.39 -0.76
N MET A 158 -0.88 25.72 0.27
CA MET A 158 -1.62 25.39 1.49
C MET A 158 -2.94 24.63 1.24
N VAL A 159 -2.90 23.65 0.33
CA VAL A 159 -4.04 22.75 0.12
C VAL A 159 -4.10 21.75 1.27
N ARG A 160 -5.29 21.55 1.82
CA ARG A 160 -5.56 20.52 2.83
C ARG A 160 -6.55 19.53 2.26
N LEU A 161 -6.21 18.25 2.33
CA LEU A 161 -7.09 17.14 1.97
C LEU A 161 -7.31 16.30 3.22
N ASN A 162 -8.57 15.98 3.50
CA ASN A 162 -8.96 14.99 4.50
C ASN A 162 -9.46 13.74 3.78
N GLN A 163 -9.73 12.67 4.52
CA GLN A 163 -10.32 11.45 3.97
C GLN A 163 -11.50 11.73 3.01
N GLY A 164 -11.37 11.21 1.79
CA GLY A 164 -12.32 11.39 0.70
C GLY A 164 -12.21 12.74 -0.03
N ASP A 165 -11.23 13.58 0.26
CA ASP A 165 -10.98 14.78 -0.54
C ASP A 165 -10.08 14.47 -1.74
N ALA A 166 -10.37 15.13 -2.86
CA ALA A 166 -9.58 15.04 -4.07
C ALA A 166 -9.24 16.44 -4.60
N LEU A 167 -7.99 16.60 -5.05
CA LEU A 167 -7.51 17.75 -5.80
C LEU A 167 -7.28 17.33 -7.26
N SER A 168 -7.94 18.04 -8.17
CA SER A 168 -7.68 17.90 -9.60
C SER A 168 -6.77 19.03 -10.09
N ILE A 169 -5.72 18.66 -10.80
CA ILE A 169 -4.74 19.56 -11.39
C ILE A 169 -4.76 19.35 -12.91
N PRO A 170 -5.21 20.34 -13.70
CA PRO A 170 -5.15 20.26 -15.15
C PRO A 170 -3.70 20.40 -15.62
N VAL A 171 -3.28 19.52 -16.53
CA VAL A 171 -1.89 19.38 -16.97
C VAL A 171 -1.79 19.14 -18.47
N LYS A 172 -0.58 19.21 -19.00
CA LYS A 172 -0.23 18.83 -20.36
C LYS A 172 0.93 17.86 -20.34
N SER A 173 1.03 17.05 -21.40
CA SER A 173 2.20 16.20 -21.61
C SER A 173 3.50 17.01 -21.55
N GLY A 174 4.45 16.51 -20.76
CA GLY A 174 5.74 17.15 -20.52
C GLY A 174 5.73 18.20 -19.41
N ASP A 175 4.58 18.55 -18.83
CA ASP A 175 4.56 19.39 -17.64
C ASP A 175 5.35 18.74 -16.50
N LEU A 176 6.06 19.57 -15.73
CA LEU A 176 6.74 19.18 -14.51
C LEU A 176 5.95 19.74 -13.34
N ILE A 177 5.31 18.87 -12.56
CA ILE A 177 4.65 19.23 -11.31
C ILE A 177 5.65 19.02 -10.17
N ASP A 178 5.88 20.08 -9.40
CA ASP A 178 6.66 20.09 -8.18
C ASP A 178 5.71 20.28 -7.00
N LEU A 179 5.71 19.31 -6.10
CA LEU A 179 4.79 19.21 -4.96
C LEU A 179 5.60 19.20 -3.69
N LYS A 180 5.26 20.09 -2.76
CA LYS A 180 5.86 20.12 -1.43
C LYS A 180 4.78 20.02 -0.37
N GLY A 181 4.97 19.13 0.60
CA GLY A 181 3.98 18.90 1.64
C GLY A 181 4.28 17.69 2.51
N HIS A 182 3.34 17.36 3.39
CA HIS A 182 3.39 16.21 4.29
C HIS A 182 1.98 15.73 4.57
N TYR A 183 1.87 14.55 5.17
CA TYR A 183 0.62 14.05 5.72
C TYR A 183 0.71 13.90 7.24
N ILE A 184 -0.44 13.90 7.90
CA ILE A 184 -0.58 13.70 9.34
C ILE A 184 -1.51 12.52 9.55
N SER A 185 -0.97 11.43 10.09
CA SER A 185 -1.76 10.27 10.50
C SER A 185 -2.33 10.47 11.91
N LYS A 186 -3.64 10.27 12.07
CA LYS A 186 -4.31 10.29 13.39
C LYS A 186 -4.38 8.89 14.03
N SER A 187 -4.02 7.86 13.27
CA SER A 187 -4.06 6.47 13.68
C SER A 187 -2.65 6.00 14.04
N THR A 188 -2.49 5.37 15.21
CA THR A 188 -1.31 4.54 15.52
C THR A 188 -1.49 3.10 15.06
N ALA A 189 -2.65 2.75 14.51
CA ALA A 189 -2.91 1.43 13.97
C ALA A 189 -2.55 1.43 12.49
N ALA A 190 -1.53 0.66 12.14
CA ALA A 190 -1.15 0.44 10.76
C ALA A 190 -2.28 -0.29 10.03
N THR A 191 -2.85 0.37 9.01
CA THR A 191 -3.89 -0.19 8.16
C THR A 191 -3.34 -1.34 7.33
N ASP A 192 -4.05 -2.47 7.35
CA ASP A 192 -3.77 -3.67 6.56
C ASP A 192 -3.54 -3.33 5.07
N PRO A 193 -2.42 -3.77 4.44
CA PRO A 193 -2.16 -3.58 3.01
C PRO A 193 -3.31 -4.00 2.09
N TRP A 194 -4.10 -5.01 2.46
CA TRP A 194 -5.23 -5.47 1.64
C TRP A 194 -6.40 -4.52 1.66
N PHE A 195 -6.66 -3.90 2.81
CA PHE A 195 -7.61 -2.81 2.92
C PHE A 195 -7.20 -1.63 2.02
N ARG A 196 -5.91 -1.30 1.95
CA ARG A 196 -5.39 -0.24 1.07
C ARG A 196 -5.60 -0.55 -0.41
N ASN A 197 -5.25 -1.76 -0.84
CA ASN A 197 -5.50 -2.21 -2.21
C ASN A 197 -6.98 -2.10 -2.57
N ALA A 198 -7.87 -2.44 -1.62
CA ALA A 198 -9.32 -2.31 -1.82
C ALA A 198 -9.76 -0.84 -1.94
N LEU A 199 -9.18 0.10 -1.17
CA LEU A 199 -9.47 1.53 -1.31
C LEU A 199 -9.07 2.08 -2.68
N VAL A 200 -7.84 1.80 -3.12
CA VAL A 200 -7.33 2.23 -4.43
C VAL A 200 -8.16 1.61 -5.56
N HIS A 201 -8.42 0.30 -5.49
CA HIS A 201 -9.23 -0.41 -6.48
C HIS A 201 -10.67 0.12 -6.51
N GLY A 202 -11.27 0.38 -5.34
CA GLY A 202 -12.58 1.01 -5.24
C GLY A 202 -12.62 2.38 -5.90
N PHE A 203 -11.61 3.23 -5.66
CA PHE A 203 -11.52 4.54 -6.30
C PHE A 203 -11.41 4.45 -7.84
N ILE A 204 -10.61 3.50 -8.35
CA ILE A 204 -10.45 3.28 -9.79
C ILE A 204 -11.79 2.86 -10.43
N LEU A 205 -12.52 1.92 -9.82
CA LEU A 205 -13.73 1.35 -10.40
C LEU A 205 -14.97 2.23 -10.23
N GLU A 206 -15.12 2.88 -9.08
CA GLU A 206 -16.34 3.63 -8.74
C GLU A 206 -16.29 5.09 -9.21
N GLY A 207 -15.11 5.60 -9.57
CA GLY A 207 -14.93 6.88 -10.27
C GLY A 207 -15.40 8.12 -9.49
N ALA A 208 -14.45 8.86 -8.91
CA ALA A 208 -14.50 10.31 -8.65
C ALA A 208 -15.80 10.92 -8.07
N GLY A 209 -16.60 10.16 -7.30
CA GLY A 209 -17.75 10.66 -6.53
C GLY A 209 -17.36 11.50 -5.31
N LEU A 210 -16.14 12.06 -5.29
CA LEU A 210 -15.64 12.87 -4.20
C LEU A 210 -16.00 14.33 -4.42
N LYS A 211 -16.27 15.03 -3.31
CA LYS A 211 -16.65 16.44 -3.32
C LYS A 211 -15.50 17.25 -3.92
N SER A 212 -15.67 17.72 -5.16
CA SER A 212 -14.76 18.68 -5.76
C SER A 212 -14.75 19.95 -4.90
N HIS A 213 -13.66 20.20 -4.18
CA HIS A 213 -13.47 21.47 -3.49
C HIS A 213 -13.09 22.55 -4.51
N SER A 214 -14.10 23.10 -5.18
CA SER A 214 -14.02 24.42 -5.80
C SER A 214 -14.12 25.46 -4.69
N ILE A 215 -13.05 25.64 -3.91
CA ILE A 215 -12.97 26.74 -2.94
C ILE A 215 -12.63 28.00 -3.73
N GLN A 216 -13.52 28.98 -3.64
CA GLN A 216 -13.46 30.29 -4.29
C GLN A 216 -12.19 31.05 -3.93
N SER A 217 -11.74 31.84 -4.92
CA SER A 217 -10.67 32.83 -4.90
C SER A 217 -10.57 33.67 -3.63
#